data_AF-A0A3A8K285-F1
#
_entry.id   AF-A0A3A8K285-F1
#
_cell.length_a   1.000
_cell.length_b   1.000
_cell.length_c   1.000
_cell.angle_alpha   90.00
_cell.angle_beta   90.00
_cell.angle_gamma   90.00
#
_symmetry.space_group_name_H-M   'P 1'
#
loop_
_entity.id
_entity.type
_entity.pdbx_description
1 polymer ?
#
loop_
_entity_poly.entity_id
_entity_poly.type
_entity_poly.pdbx_seq_one_letter_code
_entity_poly.pdbx_strand_id
1 'polypeptide(L)'
;MLLFLLPLLATAEAAAPEPQPTCPLLVGISTLLAERLLDQRGVQALQLLVPAPSFPAIEPGLLQVRSFRSFQRVAVLIELAEEVSLSGRPFRAILSAPGLQTLTVVQVLQIDPKSESEKARIIVEATAKVAEARSVYTLELQDAEGRRLLVLPGVRFPPA
;
A
#
# COMPACT_ATOMS: atom_id res chain seq x y z
N MET A 1 26.97 11.84 -78.91
CA MET A 1 26.43 10.70 -78.13
C MET A 1 27.38 10.41 -76.98
N LEU A 2 26.99 10.78 -75.76
CA LEU A 2 27.45 10.20 -74.49
C LEU A 2 26.53 10.76 -73.40
N LEU A 3 25.48 9.99 -73.09
CA LEU A 3 24.57 10.20 -71.97
C LEU A 3 25.27 9.70 -70.71
N PHE A 4 25.56 10.58 -69.75
CA PHE A 4 26.02 10.18 -68.42
C PHE A 4 24.83 10.11 -67.46
N LEU A 5 24.69 8.94 -66.84
CA LEU A 5 23.68 8.53 -65.89
C LEU A 5 23.92 9.17 -64.51
N LEU A 6 22.81 9.54 -63.84
CA LEU A 6 22.71 10.08 -62.47
C LEU A 6 23.26 9.12 -61.39
N PRO A 7 23.43 9.61 -60.14
CA PRO A 7 22.39 9.29 -59.17
C PRO A 7 21.96 10.47 -58.28
N LEU A 8 20.64 10.59 -58.12
CA LEU A 8 19.98 11.34 -57.04
C LEU A 8 20.36 10.71 -55.69
N LEU A 9 20.88 11.50 -54.77
CA LEU A 9 21.03 11.13 -53.36
C LEU A 9 19.65 11.11 -52.71
N ALA A 10 19.15 9.91 -52.41
CA ALA A 10 18.01 9.71 -51.52
C ALA A 10 18.50 9.81 -50.07
N THR A 11 18.16 10.91 -49.39
CA THR A 11 18.36 11.02 -47.94
C THR A 11 17.31 10.14 -47.27
N ALA A 12 17.71 8.95 -46.84
CA ALA A 12 16.90 8.12 -45.95
C ALA A 12 16.87 8.80 -44.57
N GLU A 13 15.78 9.49 -44.28
CA GLU A 13 15.49 10.00 -42.95
C GLU A 13 15.22 8.79 -42.05
N ALA A 14 16.24 8.38 -41.31
CA ALA A 14 16.12 7.38 -40.27
C ALA A 14 15.23 7.96 -39.16
N ALA A 15 13.95 7.62 -39.19
CA ALA A 15 13.03 7.89 -38.09
C ALA A 15 13.60 7.23 -36.83
N ALA A 16 14.06 8.06 -35.89
CA ALA A 16 14.46 7.61 -34.57
C ALA A 16 13.25 6.93 -33.90
N PRO A 17 13.41 5.77 -33.24
CA PRO A 17 12.31 5.15 -32.51
C PRO A 17 11.84 6.12 -31.42
N GLU A 18 10.54 6.44 -31.44
CA GLU A 18 9.92 7.29 -30.44
C GLU A 18 10.20 6.73 -29.03
N PRO A 19 10.63 7.58 -28.08
CA PRO A 19 10.84 7.14 -26.71
C PRO A 19 9.51 6.64 -26.15
N GLN A 20 9.44 5.35 -25.82
CA GLN A 20 8.30 4.78 -25.14
C GLN A 20 8.06 5.57 -23.85
N PRO A 21 6.83 6.07 -23.59
CA PRO A 21 6.51 6.67 -22.31
C PRO A 21 6.56 5.56 -21.27
N THR A 22 7.73 5.38 -20.64
CA THR A 22 7.83 4.68 -19.37
C THR A 22 7.05 5.51 -18.36
N CYS A 23 5.76 5.21 -18.19
CA CYS A 23 5.04 5.63 -17.01
C CYS A 23 5.93 5.27 -15.82
N PRO A 24 6.32 6.25 -14.97
CA PRO A 24 7.20 5.97 -13.86
C PRO A 24 6.54 4.89 -12.99
N LEU A 25 7.41 4.03 -12.47
CA LEU A 25 7.13 2.96 -11.50
C LEU A 25 5.86 3.27 -10.69
N LEU A 26 4.81 2.45 -10.82
CA LEU A 26 3.58 2.57 -10.02
C LEU A 26 3.96 2.68 -8.54
N VAL A 27 3.92 3.90 -8.00
CA VAL A 27 4.23 4.15 -6.58
C VAL A 27 3.11 3.54 -5.76
N GLY A 28 3.46 2.61 -4.86
CA GLY A 28 2.50 1.91 -4.00
C GLY A 28 1.81 2.84 -3.02
N ILE A 29 0.61 2.45 -2.54
CA ILE A 29 -0.13 3.25 -1.55
C ILE A 29 0.71 3.39 -0.27
N SER A 30 1.42 2.34 0.14
CA SER A 30 2.27 2.36 1.31
C SER A 30 3.40 3.38 1.21
N THR A 31 4.08 3.49 0.06
CA THR A 31 5.12 4.50 -0.16
C THR A 31 4.55 5.91 -0.05
N LEU A 32 3.41 6.17 -0.69
CA LEU A 32 2.77 7.49 -0.63
C LEU A 32 2.32 7.87 0.78
N LEU A 33 1.81 6.91 1.56
CA LEU A 33 1.47 7.11 2.96
C LEU A 33 2.71 7.30 3.86
N ALA A 34 3.79 6.55 3.58
CA ALA A 34 5.04 6.64 4.34
C ALA A 34 5.69 8.02 4.20
N GLU A 35 5.76 8.51 2.96
CA GLU A 35 6.33 9.82 2.60
C GLU A 35 5.36 10.98 2.88
N ARG A 36 4.18 10.71 3.44
CA ARG A 36 3.11 11.71 3.72
C ARG A 36 2.68 12.49 2.46
N LEU A 37 2.88 11.90 1.28
CA LEU A 37 2.41 12.43 0.00
C LEU A 37 0.92 12.17 -0.21
N LEU A 38 0.36 11.19 0.52
CA LEU A 38 -1.08 10.98 0.66
C LEU A 38 -1.50 11.06 2.12
N ASP A 39 -2.57 11.82 2.37
CA ASP A 39 -3.31 11.81 3.63
C ASP A 39 -4.82 11.77 3.36
N GLN A 40 -5.62 11.73 4.43
CA GLN A 40 -7.09 11.69 4.35
C GLN A 40 -7.74 12.88 3.61
N ARG A 41 -6.99 13.96 3.36
CA ARG A 41 -7.44 15.14 2.61
C ARG A 41 -7.21 14.98 1.10
N GLY A 42 -6.37 14.02 0.67
CA GLY A 42 -6.05 13.72 -0.73
C GLY A 42 -6.58 12.38 -1.25
N VAL A 43 -7.01 11.46 -0.39
CA VAL A 43 -7.69 10.19 -0.72
C VAL A 43 -8.85 9.97 0.23
N GLN A 44 -9.99 9.47 -0.26
CA GLN A 44 -11.12 9.09 0.59
C GLN A 44 -10.68 7.92 1.48
N ALA A 45 -10.39 8.20 2.75
CA ALA A 45 -10.02 7.21 3.75
C ALA A 45 -11.24 6.78 4.56
N LEU A 46 -11.31 5.51 4.95
CA LEU A 46 -12.33 5.02 5.88
C LEU A 46 -11.68 4.76 7.23
N GLN A 47 -12.12 5.51 8.25
CA GLN A 47 -11.73 5.30 9.64
C GLN A 47 -12.46 4.07 10.20
N LEU A 48 -11.71 3.16 10.80
CA LEU A 48 -12.26 1.92 11.35
C LEU A 48 -12.45 2.08 12.86
N LEU A 49 -13.64 1.72 13.34
CA LEU A 49 -13.87 1.55 14.78
C LEU A 49 -13.32 0.18 15.16
N VAL A 50 -12.23 0.17 15.92
CA VAL A 50 -11.55 -1.05 16.35
C VAL A 50 -12.16 -1.52 17.68
N PRO A 51 -12.80 -2.70 17.76
CA PRO A 51 -13.09 -3.34 19.04
C PRO A 51 -11.79 -3.60 19.78
N ALA A 52 -11.80 -3.56 21.11
CA ALA A 52 -10.60 -3.68 21.94
C ALA A 52 -9.63 -4.73 21.41
N PRO A 53 -8.39 -4.34 21.02
CA PRO A 53 -7.46 -5.28 20.41
C PRO A 53 -7.08 -6.35 21.44
N SER A 54 -7.01 -7.60 21.00
CA SER A 54 -6.51 -8.71 21.82
C SER A 54 -4.98 -8.71 21.87
N PHE A 55 -4.40 -7.57 22.27
CA PHE A 55 -2.97 -7.37 22.45
C PHE A 55 -2.71 -7.21 23.96
N PRO A 56 -1.75 -7.94 24.57
CA PRO A 56 -1.43 -7.74 25.98
C PRO A 56 -0.68 -6.42 26.28
N ALA A 57 -0.47 -5.56 25.29
CA ALA A 57 0.40 -4.37 25.41
C ALA A 57 -0.21 -3.06 24.88
N ILE A 58 -1.43 -3.07 24.32
CA ILE A 58 -2.02 -1.87 23.73
C ILE A 58 -3.47 -1.75 24.18
N GLU A 59 -3.70 -0.85 25.14
CA GLU A 59 -5.03 -0.57 25.68
C GLU A 59 -6.03 -0.16 24.58
N PRO A 60 -7.29 -0.61 24.67
CA PRO A 60 -8.37 -0.11 23.82
C PRO A 60 -8.47 1.42 23.88
N GLY A 61 -8.28 2.08 22.73
CA GLY A 61 -8.24 3.55 22.60
C GLY A 61 -6.89 4.12 22.14
N LEU A 62 -5.83 3.30 22.15
CA LEU A 62 -4.47 3.69 21.73
C LEU A 62 -4.16 3.45 20.25
N LEU A 63 -5.12 2.95 19.47
CA LEU A 63 -4.94 2.59 18.05
C LEU A 63 -5.86 3.42 17.17
N GLN A 64 -5.29 4.17 16.22
CA GLN A 64 -6.06 4.71 15.11
C GLN A 64 -5.84 3.86 13.87
N VAL A 65 -6.92 3.37 13.28
CA VAL A 65 -6.85 2.55 12.07
C VAL A 65 -7.63 3.21 10.94
N ARG A 66 -6.96 3.35 9.79
CA ARG A 66 -7.53 3.89 8.56
C ARG A 66 -7.28 2.92 7.42
N SER A 67 -8.20 2.89 6.48
CA SER A 67 -8.10 2.06 5.28
C SER A 67 -8.20 2.91 4.03
N PHE A 68 -7.49 2.48 3.00
CA PHE A 68 -7.33 3.18 1.74
C PHE A 68 -7.50 2.20 0.60
N ARG A 69 -7.89 2.74 -0.55
CA ARG A 69 -8.06 1.95 -1.77
C ARG A 69 -7.57 2.73 -2.99
N SER A 70 -6.98 1.99 -3.92
CA SER A 70 -6.73 2.40 -5.29
C SER A 70 -7.39 1.41 -6.25
N PHE A 71 -7.10 1.53 -7.55
CA PHE A 71 -7.72 0.70 -8.58
C PHE A 71 -7.45 -0.81 -8.40
N GLN A 72 -6.22 -1.19 -8.01
CA GLN A 72 -5.79 -2.60 -7.87
C GLN A 72 -5.22 -2.94 -6.50
N ARG A 73 -5.26 -1.99 -5.55
CA ARG A 73 -4.65 -2.17 -4.24
C ARG A 73 -5.52 -1.60 -3.14
N VAL A 74 -5.33 -2.16 -1.96
CA VAL A 74 -5.88 -1.67 -0.72
C VAL A 74 -4.77 -1.56 0.32
N ALA A 75 -4.93 -0.63 1.25
CA ALA A 75 -4.00 -0.49 2.35
C ALA A 75 -4.71 -0.26 3.67
N VAL A 76 -4.09 -0.72 4.76
CA VAL A 76 -4.49 -0.44 6.13
C VAL A 76 -3.33 0.25 6.82
N LEU A 77 -3.57 1.46 7.33
CA LEU A 77 -2.67 2.20 8.20
C LEU A 77 -3.11 1.98 9.65
N ILE A 78 -2.17 1.56 10.48
CA ILE A 78 -2.34 1.41 11.92
C ILE A 78 -1.37 2.39 12.57
N GLU A 79 -1.91 3.44 13.19
CA GLU A 79 -1.15 4.38 14.01
C GLU A 79 -1.23 3.93 15.46
N LEU A 80 -0.07 3.74 16.07
CA LEU A 80 0.09 3.39 17.47
C LEU A 80 0.06 4.65 18.34
N ALA A 81 -0.13 4.49 19.64
CA ALA A 81 0.02 5.60 20.56
C ALA A 81 1.45 6.15 20.57
N GLU A 82 1.59 7.35 21.13
CA GLU A 82 2.90 7.96 21.41
C GLU A 82 3.71 7.03 22.32
N GLU A 83 5.03 7.09 22.21
CA GLU A 83 6.00 6.26 22.97
C GLU A 83 6.09 4.77 22.60
N VAL A 84 5.23 4.25 21.69
CA VAL A 84 5.37 2.87 21.19
C VAL A 84 6.44 2.82 20.09
N SER A 85 7.51 2.05 20.31
CA SER A 85 8.50 1.71 19.27
C SER A 85 8.19 0.35 18.64
N LEU A 86 8.40 0.23 17.32
CA LEU A 86 8.18 -1.02 16.59
C LEU A 86 9.37 -1.99 16.69
N SER A 87 10.51 -1.52 17.21
CA SER A 87 11.69 -2.34 17.51
C SER A 87 12.13 -3.27 16.36
N GLY A 88 12.08 -2.79 15.11
CA GLY A 88 12.75 -3.40 13.94
C GLY A 88 12.44 -4.87 13.60
N ARG A 89 11.49 -5.54 14.28
CA ARG A 89 11.17 -6.95 14.02
C ARG A 89 10.26 -7.05 12.80
N PRO A 90 10.53 -7.92 11.83
CA PRO A 90 9.70 -8.02 10.64
C PRO A 90 8.31 -8.56 11.00
N PHE A 91 7.27 -7.82 10.64
CA PHE A 91 5.89 -8.29 10.75
C PHE A 91 5.43 -8.99 9.48
N ARG A 92 4.53 -9.94 9.67
CA ARG A 92 3.71 -10.54 8.61
C ARG A 92 2.28 -10.06 8.78
N ALA A 93 1.54 -10.03 7.68
CA ALA A 93 0.12 -9.70 7.70
C ALA A 93 -0.69 -10.68 6.87
N ILE A 94 -1.90 -10.97 7.33
CA ILE A 94 -2.91 -11.78 6.63
C ILE A 94 -4.19 -10.96 6.56
N LEU A 95 -4.75 -10.80 5.36
CA LEU A 95 -6.05 -10.17 5.13
C LEU A 95 -7.03 -11.21 4.59
N SER A 96 -7.86 -11.76 5.47
CA SER A 96 -8.79 -12.85 5.13
C SER A 96 -10.24 -12.41 5.28
N ALA A 97 -11.12 -12.97 4.45
CA ALA A 97 -12.56 -12.75 4.55
C ALA A 97 -13.28 -14.10 4.50
N PRO A 98 -14.38 -14.30 5.26
CA PRO A 98 -15.12 -15.56 5.24
C PRO A 98 -15.60 -15.93 3.84
N GLY A 99 -15.32 -17.15 3.39
CA GLY A 99 -15.74 -17.66 2.09
C GLY A 99 -15.02 -17.04 0.88
N LEU A 100 -13.99 -16.22 1.11
CA LEU A 100 -13.17 -15.62 0.05
C LEU A 100 -11.71 -16.06 0.19
N GLN A 101 -10.96 -15.92 -0.90
CA GLN A 101 -9.52 -16.09 -0.85
C GLN A 101 -8.89 -14.96 -0.01
N THR A 102 -7.80 -15.29 0.68
CA THR A 102 -6.98 -14.29 1.38
C THR A 102 -6.37 -13.34 0.36
N LEU A 103 -6.38 -12.03 0.64
CA LEU A 103 -5.72 -11.06 -0.21
C LEU A 103 -4.20 -11.26 -0.17
N THR A 104 -3.56 -11.16 -1.33
CA THR A 104 -2.11 -11.19 -1.42
C THR A 104 -1.53 -9.91 -0.85
N VAL A 105 -0.99 -9.99 0.37
CA VAL A 105 -0.22 -8.91 1.00
C VAL A 105 1.09 -8.75 0.23
N VAL A 106 1.31 -7.55 -0.31
CA VAL A 106 2.50 -7.20 -1.07
C VAL A 106 3.53 -6.48 -0.23
N GLN A 107 3.11 -5.81 0.84
CA GLN A 107 4.01 -5.07 1.72
C GLN A 107 3.46 -4.94 3.14
N VAL A 108 4.36 -5.08 4.11
CA VAL A 108 4.16 -4.65 5.50
C VAL A 108 5.29 -3.70 5.84
N LEU A 109 4.99 -2.41 5.90
CA LEU A 109 5.95 -1.36 6.20
C LEU A 109 5.79 -0.89 7.65
N GLN A 110 6.91 -0.82 8.36
CA GLN A 110 6.99 -0.31 9.72
C GLN A 110 7.73 1.02 9.69
N ILE A 111 7.16 2.02 10.36
CA ILE A 111 7.73 3.36 10.43
C ILE A 111 7.80 3.73 11.90
N ASP A 112 9.01 3.75 12.43
CA ASP A 112 9.27 4.28 13.77
C ASP A 112 9.07 5.80 13.81
N PRO A 113 8.65 6.35 14.95
CA PRO A 113 8.49 7.78 15.12
C PRO A 113 9.85 8.48 15.08
N LYS A 114 9.94 9.63 14.41
CA LYS A 114 11.20 10.40 14.34
C LYS A 114 11.35 11.43 15.47
N SER A 115 10.27 11.67 16.22
CA SER A 115 10.22 12.57 17.38
C SER A 115 9.16 12.08 18.36
N GLU A 116 9.20 12.58 19.60
CA GLU A 116 8.25 12.20 20.66
C GLU A 116 6.78 12.50 20.30
N SER A 117 6.54 13.54 19.50
CA SER A 117 5.21 13.90 19.00
C SER A 117 4.74 13.09 17.78
N GLU A 118 5.60 12.26 17.20
CA GLU A 118 5.24 11.38 16.10
C GLU A 118 4.81 10.01 16.63
N LYS A 119 3.86 9.40 15.92
CA LYS A 119 3.37 8.06 16.21
C LYS A 119 4.07 7.03 15.35
N ALA A 120 4.36 5.87 15.92
CA ALA A 120 4.73 4.70 15.15
C ALA A 120 3.58 4.29 14.22
N ARG A 121 3.92 3.84 13.00
CA ARG A 121 2.94 3.47 11.98
C ARG A 121 3.28 2.12 11.38
N ILE A 122 2.26 1.27 11.23
CA ILE A 122 2.34 0.04 10.44
C ILE A 122 1.42 0.22 9.24
N ILE A 123 1.93 -0.03 8.04
CA ILE A 123 1.16 0.00 6.80
C ILE A 123 1.16 -1.38 6.18
N VAL A 124 -0.02 -1.95 6.02
CA VAL A 124 -0.23 -3.22 5.29
C VAL A 124 -0.84 -2.89 3.94
N GLU A 125 -0.17 -3.27 2.85
CA GLU A 125 -0.67 -3.12 1.49
C GLU A 125 -0.89 -4.48 0.85
N ALA A 126 -2.03 -4.64 0.17
CA ALA A 126 -2.40 -5.87 -0.52
C ALA A 126 -2.96 -5.59 -1.92
N THR A 127 -2.82 -6.54 -2.81
CA THR A 127 -3.53 -6.51 -4.11
C THR A 127 -5.00 -6.82 -3.90
N ALA A 128 -5.87 -6.05 -4.55
CA ALA A 128 -7.30 -6.32 -4.54
C ALA A 128 -7.95 -5.78 -5.82
N LYS A 129 -8.75 -6.62 -6.47
CA LYS A 129 -9.68 -6.20 -7.53
C LYS A 129 -10.84 -5.41 -6.93
N VAL A 130 -11.57 -4.68 -7.78
CA VAL A 130 -12.74 -3.89 -7.38
C VAL A 130 -13.77 -4.71 -6.60
N ALA A 131 -14.05 -5.95 -7.02
CA ALA A 131 -15.01 -6.82 -6.34
C ALA A 131 -14.49 -7.30 -4.98
N GLU A 132 -13.20 -7.63 -4.88
CA GLU A 132 -12.56 -8.10 -3.65
C GLU A 132 -12.53 -6.98 -2.60
N ALA A 133 -12.23 -5.74 -3.01
CA ALA A 133 -12.14 -4.59 -2.10
C ALA A 133 -13.48 -4.19 -1.44
N ARG A 134 -14.62 -4.68 -1.94
CA ARG A 134 -15.95 -4.40 -1.37
C ARG A 134 -16.33 -5.29 -0.17
N SER A 135 -15.52 -6.32 0.11
CA SER A 135 -15.79 -7.27 1.19
C SER A 135 -15.33 -6.75 2.56
N VAL A 136 -15.72 -7.47 3.61
CA VAL A 136 -15.27 -7.21 4.99
C VAL A 136 -14.20 -8.22 5.36
N TYR A 137 -13.02 -7.73 5.73
CA TYR A 137 -11.84 -8.53 6.04
C TYR A 137 -11.53 -8.53 7.54
N THR A 138 -10.75 -9.53 7.94
CA THR A 138 -10.00 -9.55 9.19
C THR A 138 -8.52 -9.39 8.83
N LEU A 139 -7.86 -8.41 9.45
CA LEU A 139 -6.41 -8.25 9.38
C LEU A 139 -5.79 -8.94 10.59
N GLU A 140 -4.92 -9.91 10.37
CA GLU A 140 -4.04 -10.48 11.39
C GLU A 140 -2.61 -9.97 11.16
N LEU A 141 -2.03 -9.29 12.15
CA LEU A 141 -0.59 -9.04 12.21
C LEU A 141 0.10 -10.11 13.04
N GLN A 142 1.23 -10.59 12.55
CA GLN A 142 2.02 -11.64 13.19
C GLN A 142 3.49 -11.22 13.28
N ASP A 143 4.20 -11.74 14.26
CA ASP A 143 5.66 -11.65 14.31
C ASP A 143 6.31 -12.56 13.25
N ALA A 144 7.64 -12.57 13.21
CA ALA A 144 8.41 -13.36 12.27
C ALA A 144 8.18 -14.87 12.44
N GLU A 145 7.87 -15.28 13.67
CA GLU A 145 7.61 -16.64 14.11
C GLU A 145 6.14 -17.08 13.88
N GLY A 146 5.29 -16.17 13.39
CA GLY A 146 3.87 -16.44 13.10
C GLY A 146 2.96 -16.33 14.33
N ARG A 147 3.44 -15.82 15.47
CA ARG A 147 2.59 -15.55 16.63
C ARG A 147 1.73 -14.34 16.31
N ARG A 148 0.43 -14.47 16.58
CA ARG A 148 -0.53 -13.39 16.39
C ARG A 148 -0.24 -12.27 17.39
N LEU A 149 -0.03 -11.08 16.84
CA LEU A 149 0.18 -9.85 17.58
C LEU A 149 -1.15 -9.11 17.67
N LEU A 150 -1.76 -8.80 16.53
CA LEU A 150 -2.99 -8.03 16.43
C LEU A 150 -3.99 -8.74 15.53
N VAL A 151 -5.27 -8.73 15.92
CA VAL A 151 -6.38 -9.15 15.07
C VAL A 151 -7.38 -8.01 15.00
N LEU A 152 -7.57 -7.48 13.79
CA LEU A 152 -8.51 -6.41 13.49
C LEU A 152 -9.64 -6.98 12.62
N PRO A 153 -10.78 -7.37 13.22
CA PRO A 153 -11.96 -7.74 12.44
C PRO A 153 -12.62 -6.48 11.86
N GLY A 154 -13.44 -6.66 10.82
CA GLY A 154 -14.30 -5.59 10.31
C GLY A 154 -13.59 -4.59 9.40
N VAL A 155 -12.39 -4.90 8.90
CA VAL A 155 -11.66 -4.06 7.95
C VAL A 155 -12.45 -3.97 6.66
N ARG A 156 -12.86 -2.75 6.30
CA ARG A 156 -13.54 -2.41 5.04
C ARG A 156 -12.67 -1.43 4.29
N PHE A 157 -12.84 -1.36 2.98
CA PHE A 157 -12.14 -0.37 2.16
C PHE A 157 -13.13 0.62 1.54
N PRO A 158 -12.70 1.87 1.29
CA PRO A 158 -13.53 2.88 0.65
C PRO A 158 -14.15 2.41 -0.68
N PRO A 159 -15.37 2.86 -1.02
CA PRO A 159 -15.90 2.71 -2.37
C PRO A 159 -15.01 3.45 -3.39
N ALA A 160 -15.14 3.11 -4.67
CA ALA A 160 -14.47 3.84 -5.77
C ALA A 160 -15.39 4.95 -6.25
#